data_AF-A0A4Q1AJU9-F1
#
_entry.id   AF-A0A4Q1AJU9-F1
#
_cell.length_a   1.000
_cell.length_b   1.000
_cell.length_c   1.000
_cell.angle_alpha   90.00
_cell.angle_beta   90.00
_cell.angle_gamma   90.00
#
_symmetry.space_group_name_H-M   'P 1'
#
loop_
_entity.id
_entity.type
_entity.pdbx_description
1 polymer ?
#
loop_
_entity_poly.entity_id
_entity_poly.type
_entity_poly.pdbx_seq_one_letter_code
_entity_poly.pdbx_strand_id
1 'polypeptide(L)'
;MAIIRYKNNIFTHDGQSDVDGFIEEIRGVISIIRQIEDFTVYAGVHGKTNGAFDHNFSEEEWAATNEMANSLRNVTLIELTDNVLSEEDMRRACENGSVFFTWCDSDKTLENYSITLEDREEL
;
A
#
# COMPACT_ATOMS: atom_id res chain seq x y z
N MET A 1 6.96 -1.84 12.69
CA MET A 1 6.39 -1.78 11.33
C MET A 1 4.99 -2.30 11.43
N ALA A 2 4.06 -1.63 10.79
CA ALA A 2 2.67 -1.97 10.91
C ALA A 2 1.93 -1.66 9.61
N ILE A 3 1.03 -2.56 9.25
CA ILE A 3 -0.04 -2.26 8.30
C ILE A 3 -1.10 -1.50 9.09
N ILE A 4 -1.38 -0.29 8.63
CA ILE A 4 -2.39 0.56 9.23
C ILE A 4 -3.66 0.43 8.41
N ARG A 5 -4.78 0.23 9.08
CA ARG A 5 -6.11 0.26 8.48
C ARG A 5 -6.85 1.51 8.93
N TYR A 6 -7.57 2.10 7.99
CA TYR A 6 -8.49 3.20 8.22
C TYR A 6 -9.90 2.80 7.79
N LYS A 7 -10.85 3.69 8.05
CA LYS A 7 -12.21 3.64 7.52
C LYS A 7 -12.22 3.42 5.99
N ASN A 8 -13.29 2.83 5.49
CA ASN A 8 -13.48 2.47 4.08
C ASN A 8 -12.41 1.52 3.52
N ASN A 9 -11.80 0.67 4.37
CA ASN A 9 -10.81 -0.33 3.95
C ASN A 9 -9.61 0.30 3.22
N ILE A 10 -9.12 1.43 3.72
CA ILE A 10 -7.89 2.06 3.25
C ILE A 10 -6.75 1.51 4.10
N PHE A 11 -5.70 1.02 3.45
CA PHE A 11 -4.53 0.46 4.11
C PHE A 11 -3.28 1.24 3.71
N THR A 12 -2.42 1.49 4.70
CA THR A 12 -1.10 2.08 4.52
C THR A 12 -0.07 1.25 5.28
N HIS A 13 1.20 1.62 5.11
CA HIS A 13 2.32 0.98 5.74
C HIS A 13 3.15 2.02 6.50
N ASP A 14 3.36 1.79 7.80
CA ASP A 14 4.14 2.65 8.69
C ASP A 14 5.47 1.98 9.03
N GLY A 15 6.57 2.59 8.55
CA GLY A 15 7.93 2.07 8.65
C GLY A 15 8.58 1.63 7.33
N GLN A 16 9.74 0.98 7.46
CA GLN A 16 10.67 0.65 6.37
C GLN A 16 10.97 -0.85 6.31
N SER A 17 10.56 -1.52 5.24
CA SER A 17 10.77 -2.96 5.02
C SER A 17 11.32 -3.19 3.63
N ASP A 18 12.03 -4.29 3.45
CA ASP A 18 12.22 -4.89 2.14
C ASP A 18 10.95 -5.62 1.68
N VAL A 19 10.95 -6.11 0.44
CA VAL A 19 9.79 -6.79 -0.16
C VAL A 19 9.46 -8.09 0.58
N ASP A 20 10.46 -8.87 1.01
CA ASP A 20 10.23 -10.13 1.72
C ASP A 20 9.57 -9.90 3.08
N GLY A 21 10.06 -8.94 3.86
CA GLY A 21 9.46 -8.55 5.14
C GLY A 21 8.03 -8.05 4.94
N PHE A 22 7.79 -7.25 3.90
CA PHE A 22 6.46 -6.74 3.60
C PHE A 22 5.48 -7.85 3.17
N ILE A 23 5.94 -8.85 2.42
CA ILE A 23 5.15 -10.04 2.08
C ILE A 23 4.74 -10.80 3.34
N GLU A 24 5.61 -10.95 4.33
CA GLU A 24 5.28 -11.57 5.62
C GLU A 24 4.23 -10.76 6.40
N GLU A 25 4.35 -9.43 6.40
CA GLU A 25 3.34 -8.55 7.02
C GLU A 25 1.97 -8.72 6.36
N ILE A 26 1.93 -8.75 5.01
CA ILE A 26 0.68 -9.00 4.27
C ILE A 26 0.11 -10.39 4.60
N ARG A 27 0.94 -11.41 4.75
CA ARG A 27 0.49 -12.76 5.15
C ARG A 27 -0.19 -12.73 6.52
N GLY A 28 0.26 -11.87 7.44
CA GLY A 28 -0.36 -11.65 8.74
C GLY A 28 -1.81 -11.12 8.65
N VAL A 29 -2.10 -10.26 7.68
CA VAL A 29 -3.41 -9.61 7.52
C VAL A 29 -4.23 -10.15 6.34
N ILE A 30 -3.75 -11.19 5.66
CA ILE A 30 -4.32 -11.71 4.41
C ILE A 30 -5.79 -12.13 4.54
N SER A 31 -6.21 -12.62 5.70
CA SER A 31 -7.60 -13.00 5.96
C SER A 31 -8.55 -11.81 5.98
N ILE A 32 -8.07 -10.63 6.37
CA ILE A 32 -8.83 -9.37 6.35
C ILE A 32 -8.94 -8.89 4.89
N ILE A 33 -7.81 -8.84 4.18
CA ILE A 33 -7.74 -8.39 2.78
C ILE A 33 -8.66 -9.23 1.87
N ARG A 34 -8.70 -10.55 2.07
CA ARG A 34 -9.53 -11.49 1.28
C ARG A 34 -11.04 -11.29 1.45
N GLN A 35 -11.49 -10.56 2.47
CA GLN A 35 -12.92 -10.27 2.69
C GLN A 35 -13.38 -9.00 1.99
N ILE A 36 -12.46 -8.22 1.41
CA ILE A 36 -12.77 -6.92 0.80
C ILE A 36 -12.99 -7.12 -0.71
N GLU A 37 -14.19 -6.85 -1.20
CA GLU A 37 -14.46 -6.87 -2.64
C GLU A 37 -13.83 -5.64 -3.32
N ASP A 38 -13.45 -5.81 -4.59
CA ASP A 38 -12.87 -4.75 -5.44
C ASP A 38 -11.66 -4.03 -4.82
N PHE A 39 -10.74 -4.79 -4.21
CA PHE A 39 -9.57 -4.23 -3.53
C PHE A 39 -8.46 -3.84 -4.51
N THR A 40 -7.98 -2.60 -4.44
CA THR A 40 -6.90 -2.09 -5.30
C THR A 40 -5.60 -1.96 -4.52
N VAL A 41 -4.51 -2.51 -5.04
CA VAL A 41 -3.18 -2.45 -4.41
C VAL A 41 -2.24 -1.66 -5.31
N TYR A 42 -1.64 -0.60 -4.78
CA TYR A 42 -0.62 0.20 -5.46
C TYR A 42 0.76 -0.19 -4.96
N ALA A 43 1.59 -0.74 -5.84
CA ALA A 43 2.93 -1.23 -5.53
C ALA A 43 3.92 -0.93 -6.65
N GLY A 44 5.22 -1.23 -6.46
CA GLY A 44 6.25 -1.04 -7.48
C GLY A 44 7.30 0.03 -7.14
N VAL A 45 7.22 0.66 -5.97
CA VAL A 45 8.16 1.70 -5.53
C VAL A 45 8.52 1.56 -4.06
N HIS A 46 9.74 1.98 -3.73
CA HIS A 46 10.23 2.19 -2.37
C HIS A 46 10.04 3.63 -1.93
N GLY A 47 9.69 3.81 -0.66
CA GLY A 47 9.53 5.12 -0.01
C GLY A 47 10.61 5.36 1.05
N LYS A 48 10.92 6.63 1.30
CA LYS A 48 11.82 7.06 2.37
C LYS A 48 11.08 7.18 3.70
N THR A 49 11.83 7.30 4.80
CA THR A 49 11.29 7.44 6.17
C THR A 49 10.37 8.65 6.39
N ASN A 50 10.36 9.59 5.45
CA ASN A 50 9.52 10.79 5.44
C ASN A 50 8.32 10.67 4.48
N GLY A 51 8.05 9.48 3.93
CA GLY A 51 6.97 9.22 2.97
C GLY A 51 7.23 9.75 1.56
N ALA A 52 8.45 10.22 1.25
CA ALA A 52 8.81 10.62 -0.11
C ALA A 52 9.22 9.40 -0.95
N PHE A 53 9.02 9.48 -2.27
CA PHE A 53 9.56 8.51 -3.20
C PHE A 53 11.08 8.34 -3.05
N ASP A 54 11.56 7.09 -3.20
CA ASP A 54 12.98 6.79 -3.27
C ASP A 54 13.41 6.24 -4.63
N HIS A 55 12.98 5.03 -4.97
CA HIS A 55 13.32 4.34 -6.21
C HIS A 55 12.24 3.30 -6.56
N ASN A 56 12.21 2.86 -7.83
CA ASN A 56 11.30 1.79 -8.24
C ASN A 56 11.80 0.43 -7.75
N PHE A 57 10.88 -0.54 -7.69
CA PHE A 57 11.24 -1.94 -7.54
C PHE A 57 12.13 -2.39 -8.70
N SER A 58 13.07 -3.26 -8.37
CA SER A 58 13.76 -4.09 -9.34
C SER A 58 12.80 -5.10 -9.99
N GLU A 59 13.23 -5.71 -11.10
CA GLU A 59 12.45 -6.75 -11.78
C GLU A 59 12.14 -7.94 -10.85
N GLU A 60 13.07 -8.30 -9.96
CA GLU A 60 12.92 -9.39 -9.00
C GLU A 60 11.86 -9.05 -7.93
N GLU A 61 11.91 -7.84 -7.38
CA GLU A 61 10.95 -7.34 -6.40
C GLU A 61 9.53 -7.25 -6.98
N TRP A 62 9.41 -6.78 -8.22
CA TRP A 62 8.14 -6.74 -8.92
C TRP A 62 7.59 -8.14 -9.18
N ALA A 63 8.44 -9.08 -9.62
CA ALA A 63 8.04 -10.46 -9.83
C ALA A 63 7.51 -11.12 -8.55
N ALA A 64 8.19 -10.95 -7.41
CA ALA A 64 7.76 -11.47 -6.12
C ALA A 64 6.42 -10.84 -5.66
N THR A 65 6.29 -9.53 -5.84
CA THR A 65 5.05 -8.80 -5.52
C THR A 65 3.88 -9.29 -6.36
N ASN A 66 4.09 -9.49 -7.66
CA ASN A 66 3.07 -9.95 -8.58
C ASN A 66 2.65 -11.41 -8.28
N GLU A 67 3.61 -12.29 -7.96
CA GLU A 67 3.29 -13.66 -7.51
C GLU A 67 2.39 -13.65 -6.27
N MET A 68 2.72 -12.82 -5.28
CA MET A 68 1.91 -12.68 -4.07
C MET A 68 0.51 -12.13 -4.39
N ALA A 69 0.40 -11.06 -5.18
CA ALA A 69 -0.89 -10.49 -5.56
C ALA A 69 -1.78 -11.49 -6.31
N ASN A 70 -1.21 -12.29 -7.20
CA ASN A 70 -1.95 -13.35 -7.92
C ASN A 70 -2.48 -14.46 -6.99
N SER A 71 -1.94 -14.59 -5.78
CA SER A 71 -2.48 -15.48 -4.74
C SER A 71 -3.75 -14.92 -4.06
N LEU A 72 -4.10 -13.67 -4.32
CA LEU A 72 -5.28 -12.97 -3.82
C LEU A 72 -6.30 -12.84 -4.97
N ARG A 73 -7.45 -13.51 -4.84
CA ARG A 73 -8.44 -13.60 -5.93
C ARG A 73 -9.22 -12.32 -6.20
N ASN A 74 -9.17 -11.37 -5.28
CA ASN A 74 -10.03 -10.19 -5.20
C ASN A 74 -9.21 -8.87 -5.28
N VAL A 75 -8.02 -8.94 -5.87
CA VAL A 75 -7.08 -7.81 -5.91
C VAL A 75 -6.83 -7.35 -7.33
N THR A 76 -6.95 -6.04 -7.54
CA THR A 76 -6.40 -5.34 -8.70
C THR A 76 -5.05 -4.75 -8.31
N LEU A 77 -3.97 -5.33 -8.82
CA LEU A 77 -2.62 -4.80 -8.62
C LEU A 77 -2.34 -3.71 -9.67
N ILE A 78 -1.95 -2.53 -9.21
CA ILE A 78 -1.52 -1.39 -10.04
C ILE A 78 -0.04 -1.14 -9.78
N GLU A 79 0.76 -1.25 -10.84
CA GLU A 79 2.17 -0.90 -10.83
C GLU A 79 2.35 0.62 -10.86
N LEU A 80 3.16 1.14 -9.95
CA LEU A 80 3.66 2.50 -9.94
C LEU A 80 5.08 2.52 -10.49
N THR A 81 5.38 3.49 -11.35
CA THR A 81 6.72 3.70 -11.91
C THR A 81 7.08 5.18 -11.84
N ASP A 82 8.28 5.49 -11.35
CA ASP A 82 8.96 6.80 -11.37
C ASP A 82 8.29 7.95 -10.59
N ASN A 83 6.98 7.88 -10.36
CA ASN A 83 6.20 8.81 -9.55
C ASN A 83 5.18 8.04 -8.73
N VAL A 84 5.19 8.29 -7.42
CA VAL A 84 4.02 8.01 -6.58
C VAL A 84 2.82 8.77 -7.16
N LEU A 85 1.62 8.26 -6.93
CA LEU A 85 0.36 8.92 -7.28
C LEU A 85 0.39 10.42 -6.90
N SER A 86 -0.18 11.27 -7.75
CA SER A 86 -0.36 12.68 -7.40
C SER A 86 -1.25 12.82 -6.16
N GLU A 87 -1.21 13.97 -5.47
CA GLU A 87 -2.12 14.24 -4.36
C GLU A 87 -3.59 14.01 -4.77
N GLU A 88 -3.98 14.45 -5.96
CA GLU A 88 -5.35 14.29 -6.45
C GLU A 88 -5.70 12.82 -6.67
N ASP A 89 -4.78 12.03 -7.24
CA ASP A 89 -4.99 10.59 -7.45
C ASP A 89 -5.07 9.82 -6.13
N MET A 90 -4.20 10.14 -5.16
CA MET A 90 -4.26 9.55 -3.82
C MET A 90 -5.57 9.91 -3.12
N ARG A 91 -6.02 11.17 -3.22
CA ARG A 91 -7.29 11.62 -2.65
C ARG A 91 -8.46 10.86 -3.25
N ARG A 92 -8.51 10.73 -4.59
CA ARG A 92 -9.55 9.95 -5.29
C ARG A 92 -9.53 8.48 -4.89
N ALA A 93 -8.35 7.88 -4.77
CA ALA A 93 -8.21 6.49 -4.33
C ALA A 93 -8.73 6.31 -2.88
N CYS A 94 -8.43 7.25 -1.98
CA CYS A 94 -8.96 7.24 -0.62
C CYS A 94 -10.49 7.46 -0.58
N GLU A 95 -11.02 8.36 -1.40
CA GLU A 95 -12.47 8.61 -1.51
C GLU A 95 -13.23 7.38 -2.01
N ASN A 96 -12.65 6.63 -2.95
CA ASN A 96 -13.21 5.38 -3.45
C ASN A 96 -13.12 4.23 -2.42
N GLY A 97 -12.10 4.25 -1.55
CA GLY A 97 -11.87 3.21 -0.54
C GLY A 97 -11.33 1.90 -1.13
N SER A 98 -11.28 0.85 -0.29
CA SER A 98 -10.80 -0.49 -0.65
C SER A 98 -9.44 -0.45 -1.37
N VAL A 99 -8.47 0.24 -0.77
CA VAL A 99 -7.16 0.51 -1.37
C VAL A 99 -6.01 0.20 -0.41
N PHE A 100 -4.86 -0.24 -0.94
CA PHE A 100 -3.60 -0.36 -0.20
C PHE A 100 -2.46 0.37 -0.91
N PHE A 101 -1.82 1.31 -0.20
CA PHE A 101 -0.55 1.91 -0.59
C PHE A 101 0.62 1.19 0.09
N THR A 102 1.39 0.41 -0.67
CA THR A 102 2.32 -0.58 -0.10
C THR A 102 3.74 -0.09 0.17
N TRP A 103 4.13 1.10 -0.30
CA TRP A 103 5.49 1.57 -0.12
C TRP A 103 5.77 1.98 1.33
N CYS A 104 7.04 1.99 1.69
CA CYS A 104 7.49 2.39 3.02
C CYS A 104 7.02 3.79 3.41
N ASP A 105 6.50 3.92 4.62
CA ASP A 105 5.92 5.16 5.16
C ASP A 105 4.85 5.82 4.27
N SER A 106 4.04 5.01 3.56
CA SER A 106 2.90 5.51 2.79
C SER A 106 1.86 6.23 3.66
N ASP A 107 1.82 5.92 4.95
CA ASP A 107 1.03 6.64 5.95
C ASP A 107 1.44 8.13 6.02
N LYS A 108 2.75 8.38 6.11
CA LYS A 108 3.30 9.74 6.12
C LYS A 108 3.14 10.44 4.78
N THR A 109 3.11 9.70 3.67
CA THR A 109 2.80 10.31 2.35
C THR A 109 1.41 10.97 2.38
N LEU A 110 0.40 10.29 2.94
CA LEU A 110 -0.94 10.85 3.08
C LEU A 110 -0.98 12.08 4.00
N GLU A 111 -0.25 12.04 5.11
CA GLU A 111 -0.11 13.19 6.01
C GLU A 111 0.52 14.40 5.30
N ASN A 112 1.58 14.18 4.52
CA ASN A 112 2.24 15.23 3.74
C ASN A 112 1.29 15.87 2.71
N TYR A 113 0.38 15.09 2.15
CA TYR A 113 -0.68 15.56 1.25
C TYR A 113 -1.91 16.12 1.98
N SER A 114 -1.85 16.23 3.31
CA SER A 114 -2.97 16.70 4.14
C SER A 114 -4.26 15.92 3.90
N ILE A 115 -4.13 14.63 3.54
CA ILE A 115 -5.26 13.71 3.40
C ILE A 115 -5.52 13.14 4.80
N THR A 116 -6.61 13.58 5.43
CA THR A 116 -7.00 13.11 6.76
C THR A 116 -7.90 11.89 6.63
N LEU A 117 -7.52 10.79 7.27
CA LEU A 117 -8.31 9.56 7.34
C LEU A 117 -8.81 9.34 8.78
N GLU A 118 -9.97 8.69 8.90
CA GLU A 118 -10.62 8.38 10.17
C GLU A 118 -10.37 6.93 10.59
N ASP A 119 -10.52 6.64 11.89
CA ASP A 119 -10.50 5.29 12.46
C ASP A 119 -9.20 4.50 12.22
N ARG A 120 -8.04 5.13 12.52
CA ARG A 120 -6.72 4.49 12.47
C ARG A 120 -6.63 3.28 13.40
N GLU A 121 -6.36 2.11 12.84
CA GLU A 121 -6.17 0.82 13.51
C GLU A 121 -4.84 0.20 13.04
N GLU A 122 -3.99 -0.23 13.97
CA GLU A 122 -2.80 -1.03 13.63
C GLU A 122 -3.18 -2.52 13.62
N LEU A 123 -2.86 -3.24 12.54
CA LEU A 123 -3.22 -4.64 12.34
C LEU A 123 -2.09 -5.63 12.65
#